data_AF-A0A522IWU7-F1
#
_entry.id   AF-A0A522IWU7-F1
#
_cell.length_a   1.000
_cell.length_b   1.000
_cell.length_c   1.000
_cell.angle_alpha   90.00
_cell.angle_beta   90.00
_cell.angle_gamma   90.00
#
_symmetry.space_group_name_H-M   'P 1'
#
loop_
_entity.id
_entity.type
_entity.pdbx_description
1 polymer ?
#
loop_
_entity_poly.entity_id
_entity_poly.type
_entity_poly.pdbx_seq_one_letter_code
_entity_poly.pdbx_strand_id
1 'polypeptide(L)'
;MKSPDTPLATLPVPLGRDWIAAHIPHAGSMCLLDEVVTFDDERIRCTATSHLNAANPLRANGRLAAVCGIEYAAQAMAVHGAVLGAMPGAARERPRVGY
;
A
#
# COMPACT_ATOMS: atom_id res chain seq x y z
N MET A 1 -28.49 -8.95 -27.27
CA MET A 1 -27.35 -9.87 -27.06
C MET A 1 -26.41 -9.15 -26.09
N LYS A 2 -26.48 -9.47 -24.79
CA LYS A 2 -25.57 -8.90 -23.78
C LYS A 2 -24.20 -9.55 -24.01
N SER A 3 -23.19 -8.78 -24.36
CA SER A 3 -21.80 -9.26 -24.32
C SER A 3 -21.50 -9.80 -22.92
N PRO A 4 -20.73 -10.89 -22.78
CA PRO A 4 -20.31 -11.32 -21.46
C PRO A 4 -19.38 -10.24 -20.91
N ASP A 5 -19.70 -9.72 -19.73
CA ASP A 5 -18.78 -8.89 -18.93
C ASP A 5 -17.55 -9.75 -18.64
N THR A 6 -16.50 -9.60 -19.46
CA THR A 6 -15.19 -10.16 -19.16
C THR A 6 -14.82 -9.69 -17.75
N PRO A 7 -14.59 -10.58 -16.78
CA PRO A 7 -14.23 -10.13 -15.44
C PRO A 7 -12.95 -9.30 -15.56
N LEU A 8 -13.04 -8.02 -15.18
CA LEU A 8 -11.88 -7.14 -15.07
C LEU A 8 -10.90 -7.84 -14.12
N ALA A 9 -9.76 -8.26 -14.66
CA ALA A 9 -8.76 -8.99 -13.90
C ALA A 9 -8.33 -8.13 -12.71
N THR A 10 -8.64 -8.58 -11.50
CA THR A 10 -8.35 -7.85 -10.26
C THR A 10 -7.21 -8.58 -9.53
N LEU A 11 -6.30 -7.85 -8.87
CA LEU A 11 -5.31 -8.49 -8.01
C LEU A 11 -5.99 -9.17 -6.81
N PRO A 12 -5.59 -10.41 -6.43
CA PRO A 12 -6.19 -11.10 -5.30
C PRO A 12 -5.83 -10.39 -3.99
N VAL A 13 -6.85 -10.03 -3.21
CA VAL A 13 -6.70 -9.53 -1.84
C VAL A 13 -6.99 -10.65 -0.82
N PRO A 14 -6.35 -10.62 0.36
CA PRO A 14 -5.41 -9.60 0.82
C PRO A 14 -4.02 -9.69 0.17
N LEU A 15 -3.39 -8.54 -0.06
CA LEU A 15 -1.99 -8.46 -0.49
C LEU A 15 -1.11 -8.26 0.74
N GLY A 16 -0.35 -9.28 1.11
CA GLY A 16 0.44 -9.29 2.33
C GLY A 16 1.72 -8.45 2.25
N ARG A 17 2.38 -8.34 3.41
CA ARG A 17 3.59 -7.55 3.64
C ARG A 17 4.73 -7.80 2.66
N ASP A 18 4.94 -9.04 2.22
CA ASP A 18 5.99 -9.38 1.25
C ASP A 18 5.70 -8.76 -0.13
N TRP A 19 4.43 -8.77 -0.54
CA TRP A 19 4.01 -8.08 -1.75
C TRP A 19 4.23 -6.58 -1.59
N ILE A 20 3.80 -5.99 -0.47
CA ILE A 20 3.96 -4.56 -0.19
C ILE A 20 5.44 -4.16 -0.26
N ALA A 21 6.31 -4.84 0.49
CA ALA A 21 7.74 -4.52 0.54
C ALA A 21 8.47 -4.70 -0.80
N ALA A 22 7.95 -5.54 -1.70
CA ALA A 22 8.47 -5.69 -3.07
C ALA A 22 8.03 -4.56 -4.02
N HIS A 23 7.01 -3.77 -3.66
CA HIS A 23 6.35 -2.81 -4.55
C HIS A 23 6.44 -1.35 -4.10
N ILE A 24 6.94 -1.08 -2.90
CA ILE A 24 7.26 0.28 -2.40
C ILE A 24 8.71 0.32 -1.86
N PRO A 25 9.37 1.49 -1.76
CA PRO A 25 10.78 1.56 -1.33
C PRO A 25 11.02 1.18 0.15
N HIS A 26 9.97 1.01 0.94
CA HIS A 26 10.08 0.68 2.36
C HIS A 26 10.31 -0.82 2.58
N ALA A 27 11.31 -1.14 3.39
CA ALA A 27 11.68 -2.51 3.73
C ALA A 27 11.99 -2.66 5.23
N GLY A 28 12.22 -3.89 5.67
CA GLY A 28 12.54 -4.17 7.08
C GLY A 28 11.45 -3.63 8.01
N SER A 29 11.82 -3.08 9.16
CA SER A 29 10.86 -2.51 10.12
C SER A 29 10.17 -1.22 9.66
N MET A 30 10.65 -0.59 8.59
CA MET A 30 10.05 0.62 8.01
C MET A 30 8.92 0.32 7.03
N CYS A 31 8.72 -0.94 6.61
CA CYS A 31 7.48 -1.35 5.94
C CYS A 31 6.39 -1.53 7.01
N LEU A 32 5.55 -0.51 7.18
CA LEU A 32 4.68 -0.36 8.35
C LEU A 32 3.32 -1.06 8.20
N LEU A 33 2.90 -1.33 6.96
CA LEU A 33 1.62 -1.98 6.65
C LEU A 33 1.75 -3.50 6.70
N ASP A 34 0.70 -4.17 7.16
CA ASP A 34 0.64 -5.64 7.23
C ASP A 34 0.05 -6.21 5.93
N GLU A 35 -1.06 -5.65 5.46
CA GLU A 35 -1.72 -6.07 4.24
C GLU A 35 -2.63 -5.00 3.63
N VAL A 36 -2.88 -5.11 2.33
CA VAL A 36 -4.00 -4.45 1.64
C VAL A 36 -5.21 -5.36 1.69
N VAL A 37 -6.31 -4.89 2.28
CA VAL A 37 -7.55 -5.68 2.43
C VAL A 37 -8.49 -5.47 1.26
N THR A 38 -8.63 -4.22 0.80
CA THR A 38 -9.46 -3.84 -0.35
C THR A 38 -8.88 -2.61 -1.01
N PHE A 39 -9.12 -2.43 -2.30
CA PHE A 39 -8.81 -1.20 -3.01
C PHE A 39 -9.72 -1.06 -4.24
N ASP A 40 -9.83 0.15 -4.76
CA ASP A 40 -10.40 0.50 -6.06
C ASP A 40 -9.58 1.66 -6.66
N ASP A 41 -10.06 2.33 -7.70
CA ASP A 41 -9.33 3.43 -8.35
C ASP A 41 -9.18 4.67 -7.45
N GLU A 42 -10.03 4.85 -6.44
CA GLU A 42 -10.07 6.02 -5.56
C GLU A 42 -9.58 5.74 -4.13
N ARG A 43 -9.71 4.50 -3.67
CA ARG A 43 -9.56 4.13 -2.25
C ARG A 43 -8.69 2.92 -2.08
N ILE A 44 -7.99 2.91 -0.96
CA ILE A 44 -7.29 1.73 -0.44
C ILE A 44 -7.61 1.55 1.05
N ARG A 45 -7.73 0.30 1.48
CA ARG A 45 -7.83 -0.07 2.89
C ARG A 45 -6.70 -1.04 3.23
N CYS A 46 -5.85 -0.62 4.15
CA CYS A 46 -4.77 -1.43 4.69
C CYS A 46 -4.98 -1.70 6.19
N THR A 47 -4.34 -2.73 6.71
CA THR A 47 -4.18 -2.95 8.16
C THR A 47 -2.71 -2.78 8.56
N ALA A 48 -2.49 -2.45 9.83
CA ALA A 48 -1.15 -2.34 10.40
C ALA A 48 -1.19 -2.55 11.92
N THR A 49 -0.29 -3.40 12.40
CA THR A 49 -0.04 -3.68 13.83
C THR A 49 1.32 -3.16 14.29
N SER A 50 2.17 -2.70 13.35
CA SER A 50 3.52 -2.22 13.61
C SER A 50 3.58 -1.05 14.62
N HIS A 51 2.51 -0.28 14.80
CA HIS A 51 2.42 0.78 15.81
C HIS A 51 2.53 0.25 17.25
N LEU A 52 2.17 -1.02 17.49
CA LEU A 52 2.29 -1.69 18.80
C LEU A 52 3.72 -2.17 19.07
N ASN A 53 4.56 -2.29 18.03
CA ASN A 53 5.91 -2.82 18.17
C ASN A 53 6.81 -1.81 18.89
N ALA A 54 7.48 -2.25 19.98
CA ALA A 54 8.45 -1.43 20.71
C ALA A 54 9.68 -1.07 19.85
N ALA A 55 10.01 -1.89 18.86
CA ALA A 55 11.09 -1.66 17.90
C ALA A 55 10.62 -0.90 16.63
N ASN A 56 9.43 -0.29 16.64
CA ASN A 56 8.98 0.55 15.54
C ASN A 56 9.96 1.72 15.31
N PRO A 57 10.51 1.89 14.10
CA PRO A 57 11.56 2.86 13.84
C PRO A 57 11.11 4.33 13.96
N LEU A 58 9.80 4.59 13.97
CA LEU A 58 9.24 5.94 14.16
C LEU A 58 9.10 6.32 15.64
N ARG A 59 9.38 5.40 16.58
CA ARG A 59 9.31 5.73 18.02
C ARG A 59 10.44 6.66 18.42
N ALA A 60 10.09 7.68 19.18
CA ALA A 60 11.03 8.55 19.88
C ALA A 60 10.71 8.51 21.37
N ASN A 61 11.74 8.33 22.22
CA ASN A 61 11.58 8.23 23.67
C ASN A 61 10.55 7.17 24.10
N GLY A 62 10.53 6.02 23.41
CA GLY A 62 9.62 4.90 23.68
C GLY A 62 8.17 5.14 23.26
N ARG A 63 7.83 6.28 22.66
CA ARG A 63 6.45 6.64 22.27
C ARG A 63 6.35 6.82 20.75
N LEU A 64 5.18 6.53 20.21
CA LEU A 64 4.83 6.82 18.82
C LEU A 64 3.86 8.00 18.80
N ALA A 65 4.25 9.11 18.17
CA ALA A 65 3.41 10.29 18.10
C ALA A 65 2.28 10.08 17.08
N ALA A 66 1.10 10.68 17.31
CA ALA A 66 -0.03 10.55 16.39
C ALA A 66 0.29 11.05 14.97
N VAL A 67 1.17 12.06 14.86
CA VAL A 67 1.65 12.58 13.56
C VAL A 67 2.34 11.52 12.70
N CYS A 68 2.91 10.47 13.31
CA CYS A 68 3.48 9.35 12.58
C CYS A 68 2.43 8.60 11.74
N GLY A 69 1.13 8.76 12.02
CA GLY A 69 0.05 8.26 11.15
C GLY A 69 0.11 8.80 9.72
N ILE A 70 0.73 9.97 9.49
CA ILE A 70 0.97 10.50 8.15
C ILE A 70 1.88 9.56 7.34
N GLU A 71 2.88 8.94 7.97
CA GLU A 71 3.76 7.98 7.31
C GLU A 71 3.00 6.69 6.93
N TYR A 72 2.10 6.20 7.79
CA TYR A 72 1.23 5.05 7.45
C TYR A 72 0.33 5.39 6.27
N ALA A 73 -0.25 6.59 6.24
CA ALA A 73 -1.08 7.06 5.13
C ALA A 73 -0.25 7.21 3.84
N ALA A 74 0.96 7.76 3.92
CA ALA A 74 1.86 7.92 2.78
C ALA A 74 2.28 6.56 2.19
N GLN A 75 2.60 5.57 3.03
CA GLN A 75 2.86 4.21 2.57
C GLN A 75 1.62 3.59 1.92
N ALA A 76 0.42 3.78 2.49
CA ALA A 76 -0.82 3.30 1.88
C ALA A 76 -1.07 3.94 0.51
N MET A 77 -0.81 5.24 0.35
CA MET A 77 -0.90 5.92 -0.95
C MET A 77 0.11 5.36 -1.97
N ALA A 78 1.35 5.10 -1.55
CA ALA A 78 2.35 4.49 -2.43
C ALA A 78 1.94 3.08 -2.87
N VAL A 79 1.39 2.28 -1.95
CA VAL A 79 0.85 0.95 -2.23
C VAL A 79 -0.34 1.03 -3.18
N HIS A 80 -1.23 2.00 -3.01
CA HIS A 80 -2.37 2.21 -3.91
C HIS A 80 -1.92 2.44 -5.36
N GLY A 81 -0.95 3.32 -5.58
CA GLY A 81 -0.36 3.52 -6.90
C GLY A 81 0.30 2.26 -7.47
N ALA A 82 0.98 1.47 -6.63
CA ALA A 82 1.61 0.23 -7.06
C ALA A 82 0.58 -0.86 -7.45
N VAL A 83 -0.50 -0.98 -6.67
CA VAL A 83 -1.60 -1.91 -6.93
C VAL A 83 -2.31 -1.55 -8.25
N LEU A 84 -2.64 -0.28 -8.45
CA LEU A 84 -3.24 0.19 -9.71
C LEU A 84 -2.29 -0.02 -10.90
N GLY A 85 -0.98 0.19 -10.73
CA GLY A 85 0.01 -0.07 -11.77
C GLY A 85 0.25 -1.55 -12.09
N ALA A 86 -0.14 -2.46 -11.18
CA ALA A 86 -0.03 -3.91 -11.36
C ALA A 86 -1.31 -4.56 -11.93
N MET A 87 -2.40 -3.79 -12.07
CA MET A 87 -3.62 -4.23 -12.75
C MET A 87 -3.36 -4.56 -14.22
N PRO A 88 -3.88 -5.70 -14.73
CA PRO A 88 -3.84 -5.99 -16.17
C PRO A 88 -4.53 -4.89 -16.99
N GLY A 89 -3.81 -4.34 -17.96
CA GLY A 89 -4.31 -3.23 -18.79
C GLY A 89 -4.02 -1.84 -18.24
N ALA A 90 -3.41 -1.72 -17.05
CA ALA A 90 -2.91 -0.43 -16.57
C ALA A 90 -1.80 0.08 -17.51
N ALA A 91 -2.00 1.28 -18.07
CA ALA A 91 -0.93 1.98 -18.76
C ALA A 91 0.15 2.30 -17.73
N ARG A 92 1.37 1.79 -17.94
CA ARG A 92 2.50 2.04 -17.05
C ARG A 92 3.02 3.46 -17.28
N GLU A 93 2.26 4.45 -16.84
CA GLU A 93 2.73 5.84 -16.83
C GLU A 93 3.83 5.91 -15.77
N ARG A 94 5.07 6.21 -16.20
CA ARG A 94 6.17 6.44 -15.27
C ARG A 94 5.74 7.57 -14.32
N PRO A 95 6.01 7.46 -13.00
CA PRO A 95 5.81 8.58 -12.10
C PRO A 95 6.54 9.79 -12.70
N ARG A 96 5.80 10.85 -13.01
CA ARG A 96 6.42 12.10 -13.44
C ARG A 96 7.12 12.66 -12.22
N VAL A 97 8.44 12.52 -12.17
CA VAL A 97 9.27 13.24 -11.22
C VAL A 97 9.00 14.73 -11.45
N GLY A 98 8.42 15.38 -10.44
CA GLY A 98 8.14 16.82 -10.46
C GLY A 98 9.43 17.64 -10.48
N TYR A 99 9.32 18.83 -11.06
CA TYR A 99 10.39 19.82 -11.26
C TYR A 99 10.91 20.40 -9.95
#